data_AF-A0A1F2VZB4-F1
#
_entry.id   AF-A0A1F2VZB4-F1
#
_cell.length_a   1.000
_cell.length_b   1.000
_cell.length_c   1.000
_cell.angle_alpha   90.00
_cell.angle_beta   90.00
_cell.angle_gamma   90.00
#
_symmetry.space_group_name_H-M   'P 1'
#
loop_
_entity.id
_entity.type
_entity.pdbx_description
1 polymer ?
#
loop_
_entity_poly.entity_id
_entity_poly.type
_entity_poly.pdbx_seq_one_letter_code
_entity_poly.pdbx_strand_id
1 'polypeptide(L)'
;MYSNKNFGTALKEIIEKKKIKLRSLANKTNLNYSYFSKLKKRKSYPPISTIELISDGLGIPPEYFMEYRIYKIGKILKKKPHIISKTLGYVSNLVSKENLKVAERKKPFTKK
;
A
#
# COMPACT_ATOMS: atom_id res chain seq x y z
N MET A 1 5.11 -6.85 2.35
CA MET A 1 4.02 -7.10 1.37
C MET A 1 2.97 -6.00 1.53
N TYR A 2 2.45 -5.43 0.45
CA TYR A 2 1.42 -4.37 0.47
C TYR A 2 0.31 -4.68 -0.53
N SER A 3 -0.85 -4.02 -0.41
CA SER A 3 -1.97 -4.12 -1.34
C SER A 3 -2.23 -2.80 -2.05
N ASN A 4 -2.49 -2.88 -3.36
CA ASN A 4 -2.96 -1.75 -4.19
C ASN A 4 -4.48 -1.80 -4.42
N LYS A 5 -5.18 -2.74 -3.79
CA LYS A 5 -6.64 -2.80 -3.83
C LYS A 5 -7.22 -1.82 -2.80
N ASN A 6 -8.49 -1.46 -2.97
CA ASN A 6 -9.19 -0.66 -1.98
C ASN A 6 -9.20 -1.35 -0.60
N PHE A 7 -9.37 -0.55 0.45
CA PHE A 7 -9.30 -1.01 1.84
C PHE A 7 -10.14 -2.26 2.11
N GLY A 8 -11.42 -2.25 1.71
CA GLY A 8 -12.35 -3.34 1.99
C GLY A 8 -11.92 -4.67 1.35
N THR A 9 -11.48 -4.61 0.09
CA THR A 9 -10.96 -5.78 -0.63
C THR A 9 -9.64 -6.26 -0.02
N ALA A 10 -8.71 -5.34 0.25
CA ALA A 10 -7.42 -5.68 0.87
C ALA A 10 -7.58 -6.31 2.26
N LEU A 11 -8.54 -5.79 3.06
CA LEU A 11 -8.90 -6.31 4.38
C LEU A 11 -9.48 -7.72 4.29
N LYS A 12 -10.39 -7.96 3.33
CA LYS A 12 -10.96 -9.29 3.10
C LYS A 12 -9.86 -10.31 2.80
N GLU A 13 -8.97 -9.97 1.86
CA GLU A 13 -7.91 -10.88 1.42
C GLU A 13 -6.91 -11.21 2.53
N ILE A 14 -6.49 -10.23 3.34
CA ILE A 14 -5.54 -10.51 4.40
C ILE A 14 -6.15 -11.35 5.54
N ILE A 15 -7.42 -11.13 5.85
CA ILE A 15 -8.15 -11.94 6.84
C ILE A 15 -8.27 -13.39 6.36
N GLU A 16 -8.63 -13.60 5.10
CA GLU A 16 -8.74 -14.94 4.49
C GLU A 16 -7.37 -15.62 4.42
N LYS A 17 -6.34 -14.91 3.93
CA LYS A 17 -4.97 -15.42 3.82
C LYS A 17 -4.39 -15.84 5.17
N LYS A 18 -4.60 -15.04 6.22
CA LYS A 18 -4.12 -15.34 7.58
C LYS A 18 -5.08 -16.24 8.38
N LYS A 19 -6.21 -16.67 7.79
CA LYS A 19 -7.27 -17.46 8.45
C LYS A 19 -7.75 -16.83 9.78
N ILE A 20 -7.80 -15.51 9.85
CA ILE A 20 -8.17 -14.77 11.06
C ILE A 20 -9.68 -14.83 11.26
N LYS A 21 -10.13 -15.23 12.45
CA LYS A 21 -11.54 -15.16 12.83
C LYS A 21 -11.91 -13.69 13.11
N LEU A 22 -12.96 -13.19 12.46
CA LEU A 22 -13.44 -11.81 12.64
C LEU A 22 -13.75 -11.44 14.10
N ARG A 23 -14.29 -12.39 14.88
CA ARG A 23 -14.54 -12.17 16.33
C ARG A 23 -13.24 -11.97 17.11
N SER A 24 -12.18 -12.69 16.75
CA SER A 24 -10.86 -12.51 17.38
C SER A 24 -10.27 -11.15 17.02
N LEU A 25 -10.40 -10.74 15.75
CA LEU A 25 -9.96 -9.41 15.32
C LEU A 25 -10.73 -8.30 16.05
N ALA A 26 -12.05 -8.44 16.17
CA ALA A 26 -12.90 -7.52 16.92
C ALA A 26 -12.45 -7.35 18.37
N ASN A 27 -12.13 -8.46 19.05
CA ASN A 27 -11.62 -8.42 20.42
C ASN A 27 -10.26 -7.72 20.49
N LYS A 28 -9.33 -8.03 19.59
CA LYS A 28 -7.98 -7.44 19.56
C LYS A 28 -8.00 -5.92 19.34
N THR A 29 -8.92 -5.45 18.50
CA THR A 29 -9.00 -4.03 18.15
C THR A 29 -9.99 -3.27 19.04
N ASN A 30 -10.70 -3.94 19.95
CA ASN A 30 -11.85 -3.36 20.67
C ASN A 30 -12.88 -2.69 19.71
N LEU A 31 -13.15 -3.33 18.56
CA LEU A 31 -14.13 -2.86 17.58
C LEU A 31 -15.25 -3.87 17.42
N ASN A 32 -16.45 -3.42 17.08
CA ASN A 32 -17.59 -4.32 16.91
C ASN A 32 -17.39 -5.28 15.72
N TYR A 33 -17.66 -6.58 15.89
CA TYR A 33 -17.66 -7.56 14.79
C TYR A 33 -18.42 -7.10 13.53
N SER A 34 -19.60 -6.51 13.72
CA SER A 34 -20.44 -6.02 12.63
C SER A 34 -19.78 -4.88 11.84
N TYR A 35 -18.85 -4.15 12.45
CA TYR A 35 -18.04 -3.14 11.77
C TYR A 35 -17.17 -3.77 10.69
N PHE A 36 -16.42 -4.84 10.99
CA PHE A 36 -15.59 -5.54 10.02
C PHE A 36 -16.39 -6.17 8.87
N SER A 37 -17.55 -6.75 9.20
CA SER A 37 -18.44 -7.34 8.19
C SER A 37 -18.88 -6.29 7.16
N LYS A 38 -19.24 -5.09 7.64
CA LYS A 38 -19.58 -3.94 6.78
C LYS A 38 -18.36 -3.42 6.04
N LEU A 39 -17.22 -3.29 6.71
CA LEU A 39 -16.01 -2.70 6.14
C LEU A 39 -15.50 -3.45 4.91
N LYS A 40 -15.53 -4.79 4.94
CA LYS A 40 -15.12 -5.63 3.79
C LYS A 40 -15.95 -5.41 2.53
N LYS A 41 -17.15 -4.82 2.65
CA LYS A 41 -18.09 -4.59 1.53
C LYS A 41 -18.16 -3.13 1.10
N ARG A 42 -17.64 -2.20 1.90
CA ARG A 42 -17.70 -0.76 1.61
C ARG A 42 -16.58 -0.35 0.65
N LYS A 43 -16.89 0.62 -0.22
CA LYS A 43 -15.87 1.32 -1.02
C LYS A 43 -15.08 2.33 -0.20
N SER A 44 -15.66 2.87 0.87
CA SER A 44 -15.00 3.84 1.76
C SER A 44 -14.10 3.15 2.80
N TYR A 45 -12.98 3.81 3.11
CA TYR A 45 -12.02 3.40 4.12
C TYR A 45 -12.31 4.08 5.47
N PRO A 46 -11.91 3.49 6.60
CA PRO A 46 -12.11 4.08 7.93
C PRO A 46 -11.09 5.20 8.19
N PRO A 47 -11.24 5.98 9.28
CA PRO A 47 -10.22 6.96 9.68
C PRO A 47 -8.81 6.33 9.78
N ILE A 48 -7.77 7.14 9.55
CA ILE A 48 -6.38 6.66 9.53
C ILE A 48 -5.98 5.98 10.86
N SER A 49 -6.40 6.54 12.00
CA SER A 49 -6.19 5.93 13.31
C SER A 49 -6.84 4.55 13.44
N THR A 50 -8.02 4.38 12.84
CA THR A 50 -8.69 3.07 12.78
C THR A 50 -7.96 2.10 11.86
N ILE A 51 -7.34 2.57 10.77
CA ILE A 51 -6.47 1.73 9.94
C ILE A 51 -5.28 1.22 10.74
N GLU A 52 -4.63 2.07 11.54
CA GLU A 52 -3.50 1.69 12.40
C GLU A 52 -3.91 0.62 13.40
N LEU A 53 -5.02 0.83 14.11
CA LEU A 53 -5.60 -0.11 15.06
C LEU A 53 -5.94 -1.47 14.42
N ILE A 54 -6.57 -1.46 13.25
CA ILE A 54 -6.88 -2.69 12.51
C ILE A 54 -5.60 -3.40 12.08
N SER A 55 -4.59 -2.65 11.64
CA SER A 55 -3.31 -3.20 11.19
C SER A 55 -2.56 -3.88 12.34
N ASP A 56 -2.57 -3.27 13.52
CA ASP A 56 -2.03 -3.86 14.75
C ASP A 56 -2.76 -5.16 15.13
N GLY A 57 -4.10 -5.16 15.13
CA GLY A 57 -4.90 -6.37 15.39
C GLY A 57 -4.67 -7.49 14.37
N LEU A 58 -4.30 -7.15 13.14
CA LEU A 58 -3.92 -8.08 12.07
C LEU A 58 -2.44 -8.49 12.11
N GLY A 59 -1.60 -7.83 12.91
CA GLY A 59 -0.15 -8.01 12.94
C GLY A 59 0.48 -7.72 11.57
N ILE A 60 0.16 -6.57 10.98
CA ILE A 60 0.72 -6.07 9.72
C ILE A 60 1.07 -4.58 9.84
N PRO A 61 2.02 -4.07 9.05
CA PRO A 61 2.25 -2.63 8.96
C PRO A 61 1.02 -1.93 8.32
N PRO A 62 0.63 -0.71 8.78
CA PRO A 62 -0.44 0.07 8.17
C PRO A 62 -0.23 0.38 6.69
N GLU A 63 1.03 0.44 6.26
CA GLU A 63 1.45 0.60 4.86
C GLU A 63 1.01 -0.57 3.96
N TYR A 64 0.51 -1.66 4.53
CA TYR A 64 -0.18 -2.69 3.77
C TYR A 64 -1.37 -2.09 2.99
N PHE A 65 -2.09 -1.13 3.56
CA PHE A 65 -3.25 -0.49 2.95
C PHE A 65 -2.84 0.71 2.10
N MET A 66 -3.40 0.80 0.89
CA MET A 66 -3.10 1.87 -0.07
C MET A 66 -3.46 3.25 0.49
N GLU A 67 -4.60 3.36 1.16
CA GLU A 67 -5.14 4.61 1.69
C GLU A 67 -4.23 5.20 2.78
N TYR A 68 -3.64 4.35 3.63
CA TYR A 68 -2.66 4.78 4.62
C TYR A 68 -1.41 5.37 3.95
N ARG A 69 -0.88 4.68 2.93
CA ARG A 69 0.29 5.15 2.17
C ARG A 69 0.01 6.48 1.48
N ILE A 70 -1.12 6.61 0.80
CA ILE A 70 -1.54 7.86 0.14
C ILE A 70 -1.66 8.99 1.16
N TYR A 71 -2.25 8.75 2.33
CA TYR A 71 -2.33 9.73 3.41
C TYR A 71 -0.93 10.19 3.85
N LYS A 72 0.01 9.26 4.09
CA LYS A 72 1.37 9.58 4.51
C LYS A 72 2.11 10.38 3.45
N ILE A 73 2.00 9.98 2.18
CA ILE A 73 2.57 10.71 1.04
C ILE A 73 1.98 12.12 1.00
N GLY A 74 0.65 12.26 1.02
CA GLY A 74 -0.01 13.56 1.01
C GLY A 74 0.42 14.46 2.17
N LYS A 75 0.59 13.91 3.38
CA LYS A 75 1.09 14.65 4.55
C LYS A 75 2.53 15.15 4.33
N ILE A 76 3.41 14.33 3.77
CA ILE A 76 4.80 14.72 3.46
C ILE A 76 4.81 15.81 2.39
N LEU A 77 4.05 15.63 1.31
CA LEU A 77 3.98 16.59 0.21
C LEU A 77 3.45 17.95 0.68
N LYS A 78 2.42 17.98 1.55
CA LYS A 78 1.92 19.22 2.16
C LYS A 78 2.97 19.91 3.04
N LYS A 79 3.77 19.14 3.80
CA LYS A 79 4.81 19.70 4.67
C LYS A 79 6.01 20.22 3.89
N LYS A 80 6.29 19.66 2.72
CA LYS A 80 7.48 19.97 1.90
C LYS A 80 7.11 20.04 0.41
N PRO A 81 6.38 21.08 -0.03
CA PRO A 81 5.88 21.16 -1.40
C PRO A 81 7.00 21.19 -2.46
N HIS A 82 8.18 21.74 -2.13
CA HIS A 82 9.35 21.74 -3.02
C HIS A 82 9.83 20.32 -3.41
N ILE A 83 9.52 19.29 -2.61
CA ILE A 83 9.82 17.89 -2.95
C ILE A 83 9.05 17.46 -4.20
N ILE A 84 7.87 18.04 -4.47
CA ILE A 84 7.09 17.74 -5.66
C ILE A 84 7.90 18.08 -6.91
N SER A 85 8.49 19.28 -6.98
CA SER A 85 9.31 19.70 -8.11
C SER A 85 10.49 18.76 -8.36
N LYS A 86 11.18 18.35 -7.30
CA LYS A 86 12.28 17.37 -7.39
C LYS A 86 11.79 15.99 -7.84
N THR A 87 10.66 15.54 -7.31
CA THR A 87 10.04 14.25 -7.67
C THR A 87 9.61 14.25 -9.13
N LEU A 88 8.94 15.30 -9.60
CA LEU A 88 8.54 15.46 -10.98
C LEU A 88 9.74 15.48 -11.91
N GLY A 89 10.79 16.25 -11.57
CA GLY A 89 12.04 16.24 -12.34
C GLY A 89 12.67 14.85 -12.43
N TYR A 90 12.64 14.08 -11.35
CA TYR A 90 13.13 12.69 -11.38
C TYR A 90 12.27 11.77 -12.25
N VAL A 91 10.93 11.86 -12.16
CA VAL A 91 10.00 11.07 -12.99
C VAL A 91 10.17 11.39 -14.47
N SER A 92 10.25 12.67 -14.83
CA SER A 92 10.52 13.09 -16.22
C SER A 92 11.84 12.52 -16.74
N ASN A 93 12.90 12.56 -15.92
CA ASN A 93 14.19 11.96 -16.29
C ASN A 93 14.12 10.44 -16.46
N LEU A 94 13.31 9.72 -15.68
CA LEU A 94 13.11 8.28 -15.87
C LEU A 94 12.44 7.98 -17.21
N VAL A 95 11.35 8.68 -17.55
CA VAL A 95 10.68 8.54 -18.85
C VAL A 95 11.64 8.85 -20.01
N SER A 96 12.49 9.87 -19.86
CA SER A 96 13.50 10.17 -20.87
C SER A 96 14.59 9.09 -20.97
N LYS A 97 14.98 8.46 -19.85
CA LYS A 97 15.99 7.39 -19.80
C LYS A 97 15.52 6.04 -20.33
N GLU A 98 14.21 5.79 -20.43
CA GLU A 98 13.69 4.62 -21.16
C GLU A 98 14.07 4.63 -22.66
N ASN A 99 14.53 5.77 -23.19
CA ASN A 99 15.07 5.90 -24.55
C ASN A 99 16.59 5.65 -24.65
N LEU A 100 17.27 5.26 -23.56
CA LEU A 100 18.68 4.93 -23.63
C LEU A 100 18.86 3.62 -24.42
N LYS A 101 19.51 3.73 -25.58
CA LYS A 101 19.90 2.56 -26.37
C LYS A 101 20.83 1.68 -25.55
N VAL A 102 20.37 0.49 -25.19
CA VAL A 102 21.20 -0.53 -24.56
C VAL A 102 22.15 -1.08 -25.61
N ALA A 103 23.46 -1.03 -25.33
CA ALA A 103 24.48 -1.64 -26.19
C ALA A 103 24.46 -3.16 -26.03
N GLU A 104 23.41 -3.80 -26.55
CA GLU A 104 23.28 -5.25 -26.54
C GLU A 104 24.28 -5.88 -27.50
N ARG A 105 25.08 -6.83 -27.01
CA ARG A 105 25.95 -7.62 -27.88
C ARG A 105 25.09 -8.61 -28.66
N LYS A 106 25.09 -8.51 -29.99
CA LYS A 106 24.38 -9.45 -30.89
C LYS A 106 24.87 -10.90 -30.81
N LYS A 107 26.04 -11.16 -30.22
CA LYS A 107 26.61 -12.50 -30.07
C LYS A 107 26.99 -12.76 -28.61
N PRO A 108 26.66 -13.93 -28.04
CA PRO A 108 27.03 -14.29 -26.67
C PRO A 108 28.55 -14.40 -26.54
N PHE A 109 29.06 -14.10 -25.34
CA PHE A 109 30.48 -14.22 -25.02
C PHE A 109 30.88 -15.69 -25.01
N THR A 110 31.58 -16.14 -26.06
CA THR A 110 32.23 -17.45 -26.05
C THR A 110 33.56 -17.32 -25.30
N LYS A 111 33.66 -17.97 -24.14
CA LYS A 111 34.96 -18.22 -23.51
C LYS A 111 35.72 -19.21 -24.41
N LYS A 112 36.91 -18.80 -24.86
CA LYS A 112 37.91 -19.73 -25.42
C LYS A 112 38.47 -20.60 -24.30
#